data_AF-A0ABC9WVS6-F1
#
_entry.id   AF-A0ABC9WVS6-F1
#
_cell.length_a   1.000
_cell.length_b   1.000
_cell.length_c   1.000
_cell.angle_alpha   90.00
_cell.angle_beta   90.00
_cell.angle_gamma   90.00
#
_symmetry.space_group_name_H-M   'P 1'
#
loop_
_entity.id
_entity.type
_entity.pdbx_description
1 polymer ?
#
loop_
_entity_poly.entity_id
_entity_poly.type
_entity_poly.pdbx_seq_one_letter_code
_entity_poly.pdbx_strand_id
1 'polypeptide(L)'
;MQDLRIIIIQGIRESVPRGQNINKAFNEQQKKDETPTEWLERLRKSLQLYSGLDPGTPVGEALLKTQFVAKSWTNIRKKVEEIEDWQDRGLDELLREAQKVYVRREDEKEKKQVRMMVAAVREGKRESELKRRPESTPGRFRKGGKDNVGQRDVTCFYCNKKGHMKRECRQRKEDERMFKSE
;
A
#
# COMPACT_ATOMS: atom_id res chain seq x y z
N MET A 1 -24.77 -54.56 12.51
CA MET A 1 -25.70 -54.17 11.43
C MET A 1 -25.29 -52.81 10.91
N GLN A 2 -25.09 -52.66 9.60
CA GLN A 2 -24.91 -51.32 9.02
C GLN A 2 -26.22 -50.54 9.22
N ASP A 3 -26.10 -49.27 9.62
CA ASP A 3 -27.25 -48.39 9.84
C ASP A 3 -28.07 -48.29 8.53
N LEU A 4 -29.37 -48.61 8.60
CA LEU A 4 -30.32 -48.52 7.48
C LEU A 4 -30.26 -47.16 6.77
N ARG A 5 -29.96 -46.08 7.51
CA ARG A 5 -29.75 -44.75 6.95
C ARG A 5 -28.59 -44.70 5.96
N ILE A 6 -27.47 -45.37 6.27
CA ILE A 6 -26.29 -45.42 5.39
C ILE A 6 -26.63 -46.17 4.10
N ILE A 7 -27.32 -47.29 4.21
CA ILE A 7 -27.72 -48.13 3.06
C ILE A 7 -28.65 -47.34 2.13
N ILE A 8 -29.67 -46.67 2.69
CA ILE A 8 -30.62 -45.86 1.89
C ILE A 8 -29.91 -44.69 1.20
N ILE A 9 -29.04 -43.96 1.92
CA ILE A 9 -28.28 -42.84 1.34
C ILE A 9 -27.37 -43.33 0.20
N GLN A 10 -26.69 -44.46 0.40
CA GLN A 10 -25.80 -45.03 -0.61
C GLN A 10 -26.59 -45.48 -1.85
N GLY A 11 -27.70 -46.19 -1.65
CA GLY A 11 -28.58 -46.62 -2.74
C GLY A 11 -29.13 -45.45 -3.56
N ILE A 12 -29.52 -44.34 -2.93
CA ILE A 12 -29.95 -43.12 -3.64
C ILE A 12 -28.79 -42.51 -4.45
N ARG A 13 -27.59 -42.45 -3.88
CA ARG A 13 -26.41 -41.89 -4.56
C ARG A 13 -25.98 -42.70 -5.78
N GLU A 14 -26.13 -44.02 -5.72
CA GLU A 14 -25.77 -44.94 -6.81
C GLU A 14 -26.87 -45.04 -7.88
N SER A 15 -28.14 -44.94 -7.49
CA SER A 15 -29.29 -45.13 -8.40
C SER A 15 -29.67 -43.89 -9.19
N VAL A 16 -29.32 -42.69 -8.73
CA VAL A 16 -29.62 -41.42 -9.42
C VAL A 16 -28.38 -41.01 -10.22
N PRO A 17 -28.39 -41.06 -11.56
CA PRO A 17 -27.31 -40.50 -12.36
C PRO A 17 -27.20 -39.01 -12.06
N ARG A 18 -26.17 -38.61 -11.33
CA ARG A 18 -25.84 -37.18 -11.21
C ARG A 18 -25.40 -36.72 -12.58
N GLY A 19 -26.27 -36.04 -13.31
CA GLY A 19 -25.93 -35.45 -14.60
C GLY A 19 -24.66 -34.63 -14.45
N GLN A 20 -23.59 -35.02 -15.14
CA GLN A 20 -22.30 -34.37 -15.01
C GLN A 20 -22.37 -33.01 -15.71
N ASN A 21 -22.31 -31.93 -14.92
CA ASN A 21 -22.32 -30.57 -15.43
C ASN A 21 -20.95 -29.92 -15.18
N ILE A 22 -19.98 -30.31 -16.00
CA ILE A 22 -18.60 -29.77 -15.99
C ILE A 22 -18.60 -28.26 -16.25
N ASN A 23 -19.47 -27.78 -17.14
CA ASN A 23 -19.60 -26.36 -17.44
C ASN A 23 -20.01 -25.56 -16.19
N LYS A 24 -20.97 -26.07 -15.42
CA LYS A 24 -21.38 -25.47 -14.15
C LYS A 24 -20.28 -25.55 -13.10
N ALA A 25 -19.49 -26.63 -13.07
CA ALA A 25 -18.37 -26.79 -12.16
C ALA A 25 -17.31 -25.68 -12.31
N PHE A 26 -17.07 -25.20 -13.54
CA PHE A 26 -15.99 -24.26 -13.87
C PHE A 26 -16.46 -22.91 -14.40
N ASN A 27 -17.73 -22.55 -14.15
CA ASN A 27 -18.28 -21.27 -14.58
C ASN A 27 -17.74 -20.08 -13.77
N GLU A 28 -17.25 -20.34 -12.56
CA GLU A 28 -16.77 -19.29 -11.67
C GLU A 28 -15.28 -18.96 -11.89
N GLN A 29 -14.88 -17.79 -11.41
CA GLN A 29 -13.49 -17.31 -11.38
C GLN A 29 -13.07 -16.97 -9.95
N GLN A 30 -11.76 -16.90 -9.71
CA GLN A 30 -11.22 -16.38 -8.45
C GLN A 30 -11.65 -14.92 -8.27
N LYS A 31 -12.15 -14.58 -7.08
CA LYS A 31 -12.51 -13.20 -6.74
C LYS A 31 -11.26 -12.38 -6.41
N LYS A 32 -11.35 -11.06 -6.57
CA LYS A 32 -10.22 -10.14 -6.34
C LYS A 32 -9.59 -10.27 -4.94
N ASP A 33 -10.39 -10.45 -3.91
CA ASP A 33 -9.91 -10.48 -2.52
C ASP A 33 -9.88 -11.90 -1.93
N GLU A 34 -10.23 -12.91 -2.73
CA GLU A 34 -10.19 -14.33 -2.35
C GLU A 34 -8.78 -14.89 -2.47
N THR A 35 -8.33 -15.58 -1.43
CA THR A 35 -7.01 -16.21 -1.42
C THR A 35 -6.94 -17.38 -2.42
N PRO A 36 -5.75 -17.69 -2.96
CA PRO A 36 -5.54 -18.87 -3.81
C PRO A 36 -6.02 -20.18 -3.17
N THR A 37 -5.86 -20.34 -1.85
CA THR A 37 -6.34 -21.53 -1.12
C THR A 37 -7.86 -21.61 -1.11
N GLU A 38 -8.55 -20.52 -0.78
CA GLU A 38 -10.03 -20.48 -0.80
C GLU A 38 -10.58 -20.75 -2.21
N TRP A 39 -9.92 -20.18 -3.23
CA TRP A 39 -10.25 -20.44 -4.62
C TRP A 39 -10.13 -21.92 -4.98
N LEU A 40 -9.03 -22.56 -4.61
CA LEU A 40 -8.82 -23.98 -4.87
C LEU A 40 -9.84 -24.87 -4.15
N GLU A 41 -10.16 -24.56 -2.90
CA GLU A 41 -11.17 -25.28 -2.12
C GLU A 41 -12.57 -25.14 -2.74
N ARG A 42 -12.91 -23.95 -3.24
CA ARG A 42 -14.17 -23.72 -3.95
C ARG A 42 -14.23 -24.50 -5.26
N LEU A 43 -13.12 -24.54 -6.02
CA LEU A 43 -13.01 -25.37 -7.22
C LEU A 43 -13.21 -26.86 -6.92
N ARG A 44 -12.56 -27.41 -5.88
CA ARG A 44 -12.71 -28.81 -5.45
C ARG A 44 -14.17 -29.14 -5.13
N LYS A 45 -14.83 -28.27 -4.34
CA LYS A 45 -16.25 -28.42 -3.98
C LYS A 45 -17.15 -28.37 -5.22
N SER A 46 -16.89 -27.42 -6.12
CA SER A 46 -17.68 -27.25 -7.35
C SER A 46 -17.55 -28.45 -8.29
N LEU A 47 -16.33 -28.98 -8.46
CA LEU A 47 -16.06 -30.20 -9.20
C LEU A 47 -16.87 -31.36 -8.63
N GLN A 48 -16.72 -31.64 -7.34
CA GLN A 48 -17.41 -32.75 -6.69
C GLN A 48 -18.94 -32.60 -6.73
N LEU A 49 -19.45 -31.38 -6.55
CA LEU A 49 -20.89 -31.10 -6.51
C LEU A 49 -21.57 -31.25 -7.88
N TYR A 50 -20.95 -30.70 -8.93
CA TYR A 50 -21.60 -30.58 -10.23
C TYR A 50 -21.19 -31.62 -11.25
N SER A 51 -19.99 -32.21 -11.17
CA SER A 51 -19.57 -33.28 -12.08
C SER A 51 -19.54 -34.66 -11.44
N GLY A 52 -19.56 -34.74 -10.11
CA GLY A 52 -19.38 -35.99 -9.37
C GLY A 52 -17.97 -36.57 -9.47
N LEU A 53 -17.02 -35.88 -10.12
CA LEU A 53 -15.62 -36.30 -10.18
C LEU A 53 -14.95 -36.08 -8.82
N ASP A 54 -14.18 -37.08 -8.39
CA ASP A 54 -13.36 -36.98 -7.20
C ASP A 54 -12.10 -36.13 -7.50
N PRO A 55 -11.89 -35.00 -6.79
CA PRO A 55 -10.67 -34.20 -6.84
C PRO A 55 -9.36 -34.98 -6.69
N GLY A 56 -9.38 -36.11 -5.97
CA GLY A 56 -8.18 -36.92 -5.72
C GLY A 56 -7.80 -37.87 -6.87
N THR A 57 -8.63 -37.98 -7.91
CA THR A 57 -8.31 -38.80 -9.09
C THR A 57 -7.37 -38.05 -10.03
N PRO A 58 -6.55 -38.74 -10.85
CA PRO A 58 -5.68 -38.07 -11.82
C PRO A 58 -6.42 -37.13 -12.78
N VAL A 59 -7.63 -37.52 -13.20
CA VAL A 59 -8.49 -36.68 -14.06
C VAL A 59 -9.00 -35.46 -13.30
N GLY A 60 -9.43 -35.64 -12.05
CA GLY A 60 -9.88 -34.55 -11.19
C GLY A 60 -8.76 -33.54 -10.92
N GLU A 61 -7.57 -34.02 -10.60
CA GLU A 61 -6.40 -33.18 -10.35
C GLU A 61 -5.96 -32.41 -11.61
N ALA A 62 -5.91 -33.07 -12.78
CA ALA A 62 -5.57 -32.42 -14.05
C ALA A 62 -6.56 -31.29 -14.41
N LEU A 63 -7.86 -31.53 -14.21
CA LEU A 63 -8.89 -30.51 -14.39
C LEU A 63 -8.74 -29.37 -13.39
N LEU A 64 -8.55 -29.68 -12.10
CA LEU A 64 -8.35 -28.66 -11.07
C LEU A 64 -7.13 -27.79 -11.37
N LYS A 65 -6.00 -28.39 -11.76
CA LYS A 65 -4.79 -27.67 -12.15
C LYS A 65 -5.05 -26.70 -13.30
N THR A 66 -5.68 -27.19 -14.37
CA THR A 66 -5.99 -26.39 -15.55
C THR A 66 -6.92 -25.22 -15.20
N GLN A 67 -7.98 -25.48 -14.43
CA GLN A 67 -8.99 -24.49 -14.10
C GLN A 67 -8.50 -23.52 -13.02
N PHE A 68 -7.71 -23.98 -12.06
CA PHE A 68 -7.06 -23.15 -11.06
C PHE A 68 -6.28 -22.02 -11.74
N VAL A 69 -5.43 -22.34 -12.73
CA VAL A 69 -4.65 -21.33 -13.46
C VAL A 69 -5.54 -20.47 -14.35
N ALA A 70 -6.34 -21.06 -15.23
CA ALA A 70 -7.11 -20.32 -16.24
C ALA A 70 -8.12 -19.33 -15.64
N LYS A 71 -8.72 -19.68 -14.50
CA LYS A 71 -9.77 -18.92 -13.83
C LYS A 71 -9.27 -18.16 -12.59
N SER A 72 -7.96 -18.21 -12.30
CA SER A 72 -7.32 -17.34 -11.30
C SER A 72 -7.44 -15.87 -11.67
N TRP A 73 -7.30 -15.00 -10.67
CA TRP A 73 -7.27 -13.56 -10.87
C TRP A 73 -6.11 -13.17 -11.79
N THR A 74 -6.26 -12.09 -12.55
CA THR A 74 -5.40 -11.79 -13.71
C THR A 74 -3.91 -11.66 -13.38
N ASN A 75 -3.54 -11.13 -12.21
CA ASN A 75 -2.15 -11.02 -11.79
C ASN A 75 -1.54 -12.40 -11.41
N ILE A 76 -2.31 -13.25 -10.74
CA ILE A 76 -1.91 -14.60 -10.36
C ILE A 76 -1.78 -15.45 -11.61
N ARG A 77 -2.81 -15.48 -12.47
CA ARG A 77 -2.80 -16.23 -13.71
C ARG A 77 -1.57 -15.93 -14.55
N LYS A 78 -1.32 -14.64 -14.85
CA LYS A 78 -0.13 -14.22 -15.60
C LYS A 78 1.16 -14.74 -14.97
N LYS A 79 1.27 -14.65 -13.64
CA LYS A 79 2.50 -15.05 -12.97
C LYS A 79 2.71 -16.56 -12.92
N VAL A 80 1.63 -17.33 -12.85
CA VAL A 80 1.68 -18.79 -12.88
C VAL A 80 1.94 -19.29 -14.32
N GLU A 81 1.35 -18.65 -15.33
CA GLU A 81 1.60 -18.96 -16.75
C GLU A 81 3.04 -18.64 -17.20
N GLU A 82 3.73 -17.72 -16.52
CA GLU A 82 5.16 -17.42 -16.74
C GLU A 82 6.10 -18.54 -16.26
N ILE A 83 5.61 -19.48 -15.44
CA ILE A 83 6.43 -20.58 -14.94
C ILE A 83 6.64 -21.58 -16.07
N GLU A 84 7.91 -21.91 -16.36
CA GLU A 84 8.28 -22.93 -17.35
C GLU A 84 7.68 -24.28 -16.96
N ASP A 85 7.07 -24.93 -17.97
CA ASP A 85 6.40 -26.21 -17.87
C ASP A 85 5.40 -26.30 -16.71
N TRP A 86 4.67 -25.22 -16.42
CA TRP A 86 3.71 -25.18 -15.31
C TRP A 86 2.65 -26.29 -15.41
N GLN A 87 2.35 -26.78 -16.61
CA GLN A 87 1.44 -27.91 -16.85
C GLN A 87 1.98 -29.24 -16.31
N ASP A 88 3.30 -29.39 -16.19
CA ASP A 88 3.95 -30.57 -15.64
C ASP A 88 4.17 -30.43 -14.12
N ARG A 89 4.05 -29.21 -13.59
CA ARG A 89 4.15 -28.95 -12.16
C ARG A 89 2.94 -29.46 -11.39
N GLY A 90 3.18 -29.77 -10.11
CA GLY A 90 2.14 -30.21 -9.18
C GLY A 90 1.21 -29.06 -8.79
N LEU A 91 -0.05 -29.38 -8.51
CA LEU A 91 -1.05 -28.40 -8.07
C LEU A 91 -0.60 -27.61 -6.83
N ASP A 92 0.06 -28.27 -5.88
CA ASP A 92 0.57 -27.64 -4.67
C ASP A 92 1.69 -26.61 -4.95
N GLU A 93 2.50 -26.83 -5.99
CA GLU A 93 3.54 -25.88 -6.38
C GLU A 93 2.93 -24.62 -6.98
N LEU A 94 1.96 -24.79 -7.89
CA LEU A 94 1.22 -23.68 -8.47
C LEU A 94 0.46 -22.89 -7.40
N LEU A 95 -0.12 -23.58 -6.41
CA LEU A 95 -0.77 -22.95 -5.27
C LEU A 95 0.22 -22.11 -4.45
N ARG A 96 1.42 -22.62 -4.16
CA ARG A 96 2.46 -21.85 -3.44
C ARG A 96 2.86 -20.59 -4.20
N GLU A 97 3.07 -20.68 -5.51
CA GLU A 97 3.42 -19.51 -6.32
C GLU A 97 2.28 -18.49 -6.38
N ALA A 98 1.04 -18.95 -6.56
CA ALA A 98 -0.14 -18.09 -6.50
C ALA A 98 -0.25 -17.37 -5.14
N GLN A 99 0.02 -18.08 -4.03
CA GLN A 99 -0.03 -17.50 -2.69
C GLN A 99 1.02 -16.40 -2.50
N LYS A 100 2.24 -16.59 -3.00
CA LYS A 100 3.28 -15.55 -2.97
C LYS A 100 2.84 -14.28 -3.70
N VAL A 101 2.16 -14.41 -4.84
CA VAL A 101 1.66 -13.27 -5.62
C VAL A 101 0.54 -12.54 -4.88
N TYR A 102 -0.39 -13.27 -4.28
CA TYR A 102 -1.47 -12.70 -3.49
C TYR A 102 -0.93 -11.90 -2.29
N VAL A 103 -0.07 -12.50 -1.48
CA VAL A 103 0.50 -11.86 -0.28
C VAL A 103 1.28 -10.60 -0.66
N ARG A 104 2.16 -10.67 -1.67
CA ARG A 104 2.90 -9.49 -2.15
C ARG A 104 1.97 -8.35 -2.57
N ARG A 105 0.84 -8.66 -3.20
CA ARG A 105 -0.14 -7.65 -3.61
C ARG A 105 -0.79 -6.99 -2.40
N GLU A 106 -1.21 -7.77 -1.40
CA GLU A 106 -1.85 -7.22 -0.22
C GLU A 106 -0.85 -6.41 0.63
N ASP A 107 0.41 -6.86 0.76
CA ASP A 107 1.48 -6.09 1.40
C ASP A 107 1.67 -4.71 0.74
N GLU A 108 1.71 -4.65 -0.60
CA GLU A 108 1.88 -3.38 -1.31
C GLU A 108 0.65 -2.47 -1.19
N LYS A 109 -0.55 -3.05 -1.14
CA LYS A 109 -1.80 -2.32 -0.88
C LYS A 109 -1.79 -1.71 0.53
N GLU A 110 -1.40 -2.48 1.55
CA GLU A 110 -1.25 -2.01 2.93
C GLU A 110 -0.17 -0.92 3.04
N LYS A 111 1.01 -1.13 2.47
CA LYS A 111 2.08 -0.11 2.43
C LYS A 111 1.60 1.18 1.77
N LYS A 112 0.85 1.09 0.66
CA LYS A 112 0.29 2.26 -0.02
C LYS A 112 -0.73 2.97 0.88
N GLN A 113 -1.59 2.23 1.57
CA GLN A 113 -2.56 2.78 2.51
C GLN A 113 -1.86 3.51 3.67
N VAL A 114 -0.85 2.90 4.28
CA VAL A 114 -0.04 3.52 5.35
C VAL A 114 0.66 4.79 4.85
N ARG A 115 1.26 4.77 3.64
CA ARG A 115 1.88 5.95 3.04
C ARG A 115 0.89 7.10 2.85
N MET A 116 -0.33 6.81 2.39
CA MET A 116 -1.39 7.83 2.25
C MET A 116 -1.82 8.39 3.61
N MET A 117 -2.01 7.54 4.63
CA MET A 117 -2.35 8.01 5.98
C MET A 117 -1.25 8.91 6.55
N VAL A 118 0.03 8.52 6.42
CA VAL A 118 1.16 9.33 6.89
C VAL A 118 1.24 10.67 6.16
N ALA A 119 0.98 10.70 4.84
CA ALA A 119 0.93 11.93 4.07
C ALA A 119 -0.18 12.88 4.57
N ALA A 120 -1.40 12.36 4.74
CA ALA A 120 -2.54 13.13 5.25
C ALA A 120 -2.28 13.71 6.65
N VAL A 121 -1.67 12.94 7.56
CA VAL A 121 -1.29 13.43 8.90
C VAL A 121 -0.25 14.56 8.82
N ARG A 122 0.74 14.45 7.92
CA ARG A 122 1.75 15.50 7.73
C ARG A 122 1.13 16.78 7.16
N GLU A 123 0.20 16.66 6.22
CA GLU A 123 -0.53 17.82 5.67
C GLU A 123 -1.42 18.48 6.72
N GLY A 124 -2.18 17.70 7.50
CA GLY A 124 -3.00 18.24 8.59
C GLY A 124 -2.17 18.96 9.67
N LYS A 125 -0.97 18.44 9.99
CA LYS A 125 -0.03 19.16 10.88
C LYS A 125 0.43 20.48 10.28
N ARG A 126 0.86 20.49 9.02
CA ARG A 126 1.27 21.73 8.32
C ARG A 126 0.14 22.76 8.25
N GLU A 127 -1.09 22.34 7.93
CA GLU A 127 -2.25 23.23 7.90
C GLU A 127 -2.55 23.80 9.30
N SER A 128 -2.44 22.97 10.35
CA SER A 128 -2.60 23.43 11.74
C SER A 128 -1.50 24.41 12.17
N GLU A 129 -0.26 24.22 11.72
CA GLU A 129 0.86 25.13 11.98
C GLU A 129 0.71 26.46 11.21
N LEU A 130 0.22 26.41 9.96
CA LEU A 130 -0.11 27.59 9.16
C LEU A 130 -1.24 28.42 9.79
N LYS A 131 -2.29 27.76 10.34
CA LYS A 131 -3.39 28.45 11.04
C LYS A 131 -3.01 28.98 12.42
N ARG A 132 -1.99 28.42 13.08
CA ARG A 132 -1.49 28.88 14.39
C ARG A 132 -0.47 30.02 14.29
N ARG A 133 -0.06 30.41 13.08
CA ARG A 133 0.78 31.58 12.88
C ARG A 133 -0.09 32.83 13.12
N PRO A 134 0.26 33.73 14.05
CA PRO A 134 -0.56 34.91 14.31
C PRO A 134 -0.65 35.75 13.04
N GLU A 135 -1.87 36.07 12.60
CA GLU A 135 -2.10 37.13 11.62
C GLU A 135 -1.47 38.40 12.18
N SER A 136 -0.38 38.84 11.56
CA SER A 136 0.22 40.13 11.85
C SER A 136 -0.75 41.17 11.29
N THR A 137 -1.65 41.65 12.15
CA THR A 137 -2.55 42.78 11.88
C THR A 137 -1.79 43.89 11.15
N PRO A 138 -2.31 44.52 10.07
CA PRO A 138 -1.70 45.71 9.47
C PRO A 138 -1.90 46.90 10.41
N GLY A 139 -1.09 46.96 11.47
CA GLY A 139 -1.11 48.00 12.47
C GLY A 139 -0.50 49.29 11.92
N ARG A 140 -1.35 50.28 11.66
CA ARG A 140 -1.02 51.71 11.59
C ARG A 140 0.03 52.08 12.65
N PHE A 141 1.28 52.32 12.25
CA PHE A 141 2.24 52.96 13.14
C PHE A 141 1.98 54.47 13.17
N ARG A 142 1.19 54.87 14.17
CA ARG A 142 1.14 56.25 14.64
C ARG A 142 2.48 56.62 15.28
N LYS A 143 2.87 57.84 14.95
CA LYS A 143 4.00 58.64 15.40
C LYS A 143 4.00 58.81 16.94
N GLY A 144 5.16 58.66 17.58
CA GLY A 144 5.50 59.39 18.82
C GLY A 144 5.83 58.56 20.07
N GLY A 145 6.94 58.92 20.74
CA GLY A 145 7.26 58.55 22.13
C GLY A 145 8.36 57.49 22.26
N LYS A 146 9.64 57.86 22.08
CA LYS A 146 10.67 57.84 23.12
C LYS A 146 10.23 57.13 24.42
N ASP A 147 10.85 55.98 24.70
CA ASP A 147 11.31 55.58 26.03
C ASP A 147 12.53 54.63 25.90
N ASN A 148 13.59 54.97 26.63
CA ASN A 148 14.88 54.29 26.68
C ASN A 148 14.78 52.99 27.47
N VAL A 149 14.98 51.81 26.85
CA VAL A 149 15.59 50.64 27.52
C VAL A 149 16.22 49.73 26.45
N GLY A 150 17.50 49.36 26.62
CA GLY A 150 18.09 48.20 25.96
C GLY A 150 19.28 48.51 25.05
N GLN A 151 20.44 48.69 25.67
CA GLN A 151 21.76 48.51 25.07
C GLN A 151 21.76 47.43 23.98
N ARG A 152 21.87 47.84 22.72
CA ARG A 152 22.34 46.94 21.68
C ARG A 152 23.83 46.77 21.95
N ASP A 153 24.21 45.61 22.47
CA ASP A 153 25.60 45.17 22.65
C ASP A 153 26.25 44.90 21.27
N VAL A 154 26.13 45.88 20.38
CA VAL A 154 26.62 45.85 19.01
C VAL A 154 28.04 46.38 19.04
N THR A 155 28.99 45.51 18.74
CA THR A 155 30.40 45.85 18.59
C THR A 155 30.67 46.18 17.13
N CYS A 156 31.34 47.30 16.88
CA CYS A 156 31.68 47.73 15.54
C CYS A 156 32.75 46.81 14.93
N PHE A 157 32.45 46.11 13.83
CA PHE A 157 33.41 45.29 13.07
C PHE A 157 34.55 46.07 12.37
N TYR A 158 34.70 47.38 12.63
CA TYR A 158 35.79 48.20 12.09
C TYR A 158 36.75 48.65 13.20
N CYS A 159 36.22 49.33 14.23
CA CYS A 159 37.04 49.86 15.33
C CYS A 159 36.92 49.06 16.64
N ASN A 160 36.15 47.97 16.65
CA ASN A 160 35.85 47.11 17.81
C ASN A 160 35.26 47.83 19.04
N LYS A 161 34.75 49.05 18.89
CA LYS A 161 34.06 49.77 19.97
C LYS A 161 32.58 49.39 20.01
N LYS A 162 32.03 49.26 21.21
CA LYS A 162 30.61 48.97 21.44
C LYS A 162 29.72 50.18 21.12
N GLY A 163 28.45 49.93 20.82
CA GLY A 163 27.40 50.95 20.68
C GLY A 163 27.10 51.42 19.26
N HIS A 164 27.81 50.93 18.23
CA HIS A 164 27.54 51.27 16.82
C HIS A 164 27.99 50.15 15.87
N MET A 165 27.36 50.04 14.68
CA MET A 165 27.79 49.08 13.65
C MET A 165 28.86 49.69 12.72
N LYS A 166 29.56 48.85 11.94
CA LYS A 166 30.55 49.28 10.92
C LYS A 166 30.04 50.36 9.94
N ARG A 167 28.73 50.43 9.67
CA ARG A 167 28.10 51.45 8.81
C ARG A 167 28.05 52.85 9.45
N GLU A 168 28.02 52.89 10.77
CA GLU A 168 27.90 54.10 11.60
C GLU A 168 29.23 54.51 12.21
N CYS A 169 30.31 53.77 11.92
CA CYS A 169 31.63 54.03 12.46
C CYS A 169 32.20 55.35 11.91
N ARG A 170 32.40 56.32 12.81
CA ARG A 170 33.01 57.62 12.49
C ARG A 170 34.42 57.44 11.96
N GLN A 171 35.21 56.56 12.58
CA GLN A 171 36.59 56.28 12.20
C GLN A 171 36.69 55.78 10.75
N ARG A 172 35.84 54.81 10.37
CA ARG A 172 35.76 54.34 8.98
C ARG A 172 35.44 55.46 7.98
N LYS A 173 34.54 56.38 8.33
CA LYS A 173 34.16 57.50 7.46
C LYS A 173 35.28 58.54 7.32
N GLU A 174 36.10 58.71 8.35
CA GLU A 174 37.28 59.58 8.33
C GLU A 174 38.39 58.93 7.47
N ASP A 175 38.64 57.63 7.64
CA ASP A 175 39.62 56.87 6.85
C ASP A 175 39.23 56.80 5.36
N GLU A 176 37.95 56.58 5.04
CA GLU A 176 37.43 56.63 3.65
C GLU A 176 37.52 58.03 3.01
N ARG A 177 37.56 59.09 3.82
CA ARG A 177 37.74 60.47 3.32
C ARG A 177 39.22 60.78 3.06
N MET A 178 40.12 60.31 3.91
CA MET A 178 41.57 60.48 3.72
C MET A 178 42.07 59.76 2.47
N PHE A 179 41.57 58.55 2.19
CA PHE A 179 41.91 57.79 0.98
C PHE A 179 41.28 58.31 -0.33
N LYS A 180 40.40 59.33 -0.26
CA LYS A 180 39.78 59.97 -1.44
C LYS A 180 40.36 61.35 -1.76
N SER A 181 41.34 61.80 -0.98
CA SER A 181 42.03 63.08 -1.14
C SER A 181 43.48 62.96 -1.64
N GLU A 182 43.87 61.77 -2.13
CA GLU A 182 45.02 61.54 -3.02
C GLU A 182 44.50 61.10 -4.39
#